data_AF-A0A443QJ52-F1
#
_entry.id   AF-A0A443QJ52-F1
#
_cell.length_a   1.000
_cell.length_b   1.000
_cell.length_c   1.000
_cell.angle_alpha   90.00
_cell.angle_beta   90.00
_cell.angle_gamma   90.00
#
_symmetry.space_group_name_H-M   'P 1'
#
loop_
_entity.id
_entity.type
_entity.pdbx_description
1 polymer ?
#
loop_
_entity_poly.entity_id
_entity_poly.type
_entity_poly.pdbx_seq_one_letter_code
_entity_poly.pdbx_strand_id
1 'polypeptide(L)'
;KEEFKDLTFDGKVVSCAICTKDIHVDNIHGKERLKEHIKSKGHHQMKAGKSKQQFFQETLKKMQSNSIEFDEFNLDLCRAFLQSKIPLSKINEEPLKGFLEKWTKKKVFDRTTLQGRYVNKNFMETKEKIIEKTGNHPLAFILDETQDECGKLSSTL
;
A
#
# COMPACT_ATOMS: atom_id res chain seq x y z
N LYS A 1 -10.83 23.78 -32.85
CA LYS A 1 -9.67 23.31 -32.04
C LYS A 1 -10.05 22.26 -30.99
N GLU A 2 -11.29 21.72 -30.99
CA GLU A 2 -11.76 20.78 -29.96
C GLU A 2 -11.81 19.30 -30.39
N GLU A 3 -11.50 18.97 -31.64
CA GLU A 3 -11.71 17.61 -32.18
C GLU A 3 -10.72 16.53 -31.71
N PHE A 4 -9.65 16.85 -30.98
CA PHE A 4 -8.58 15.88 -30.62
C PHE A 4 -8.12 15.95 -29.15
N LYS A 5 -8.96 16.45 -28.24
CA LYS A 5 -8.59 16.68 -26.82
C LYS A 5 -8.15 15.40 -26.06
N ASP A 6 -8.57 14.24 -26.55
CA ASP A 6 -8.36 12.93 -25.92
C ASP A 6 -7.11 12.20 -26.44
N LEU A 7 -6.26 12.88 -27.23
CA LEU A 7 -5.05 12.33 -27.84
C LEU A 7 -3.80 13.02 -27.28
N THR A 8 -2.76 12.22 -27.04
CA THR A 8 -1.45 12.68 -26.56
C THR A 8 -0.39 12.28 -27.59
N PHE A 9 0.63 13.13 -27.78
CA PHE A 9 1.71 12.89 -28.73
C PHE A 9 3.05 12.88 -28.00
N ASP A 10 3.69 11.71 -27.96
CA ASP A 10 4.99 11.50 -27.31
C ASP A 10 6.17 11.63 -28.30
N GLY A 11 6.02 12.47 -29.34
CA GLY A 11 7.08 12.79 -30.29
C GLY A 11 7.26 11.80 -31.45
N LYS A 12 6.78 10.56 -31.33
CA LYS A 12 6.84 9.53 -32.39
C LYS A 12 5.51 8.80 -32.65
N VAL A 13 4.64 8.70 -31.65
CA VAL A 13 3.36 7.97 -31.73
C VAL A 13 2.25 8.83 -31.13
N VAL A 14 1.05 8.76 -31.72
CA VAL A 14 -0.15 9.38 -31.15
C VAL A 14 -0.89 8.31 -30.35
N SER A 15 -1.01 8.51 -29.04
CA SER A 15 -1.75 7.61 -28.16
C SER A 15 -3.09 8.24 -27.75
N CYS A 16 -4.14 7.43 -27.66
CA CYS A 16 -5.42 7.91 -27.12
C CYS A 16 -5.44 7.72 -25.61
N ALA A 17 -5.57 8.82 -24.86
CA ALA A 17 -5.66 8.77 -23.40
C ALA A 17 -6.88 7.96 -22.93
N ILE A 18 -7.97 7.93 -23.70
CA ILE A 18 -9.21 7.19 -23.38
C ILE A 18 -9.07 5.69 -23.60
N CYS A 19 -8.53 5.31 -24.75
CA CYS A 19 -8.43 3.91 -25.14
C CYS A 19 -7.13 3.26 -24.64
N THR A 20 -6.13 4.06 -24.27
CA THR A 20 -4.76 3.61 -23.95
C THR A 20 -4.17 2.81 -25.13
N LYS A 21 -4.52 3.19 -26.36
CA LYS A 21 -4.10 2.53 -27.59
C LYS A 21 -3.27 3.49 -28.43
N ASP A 22 -2.22 2.94 -29.01
CA ASP A 22 -1.38 3.63 -29.97
C ASP A 22 -2.07 3.65 -31.34
N ILE A 23 -2.15 4.86 -31.92
CA ILE A 23 -2.70 5.09 -33.24
C ILE A 23 -1.53 5.34 -34.17
N HIS A 24 -1.34 4.44 -35.13
CA HIS A 24 -0.34 4.64 -36.18
C HIS A 24 -0.83 5.73 -37.14
N VAL A 25 -0.08 6.83 -37.21
CA VAL A 25 -0.42 8.01 -38.00
C VAL A 25 0.65 8.19 -39.07
N ASP A 26 0.25 8.10 -40.33
CA ASP A 26 1.11 8.36 -41.49
C ASP A 26 0.97 9.81 -41.96
N ASN A 27 1.98 10.36 -42.63
CA ASN A 27 1.98 11.76 -43.10
C ASN A 27 0.88 12.09 -44.13
N ILE A 28 0.23 11.07 -44.70
CA ILE A 28 -0.77 11.20 -45.76
C ILE A 28 -2.20 11.08 -45.20
N HIS A 29 -2.48 10.04 -44.41
CA HIS A 29 -3.83 9.73 -43.90
C HIS A 29 -3.98 9.90 -42.38
N GLY A 30 -2.99 10.50 -41.72
CA GLY A 30 -2.94 10.61 -40.28
C GLY A 30 -4.19 11.24 -39.66
N LYS A 31 -4.68 12.35 -40.23
CA LYS A 31 -5.87 13.06 -39.71
C LYS A 31 -7.15 12.25 -39.84
N GLU A 32 -7.28 11.44 -40.88
CA GLU A 32 -8.46 10.60 -41.12
C GLU A 32 -8.51 9.44 -40.12
N ARG A 33 -7.37 8.77 -39.91
CA ARG A 33 -7.25 7.68 -38.93
C ARG A 33 -7.56 8.14 -37.50
N LEU A 34 -7.13 9.36 -37.14
CA LEU A 34 -7.49 9.96 -35.85
C LEU A 34 -9.00 10.25 -35.75
N LYS A 35 -9.63 10.74 -36.81
CA LYS A 35 -11.08 10.98 -36.84
C LYS A 35 -11.88 9.68 -36.76
N GLU A 36 -11.45 8.64 -37.47
CA GLU A 36 -12.07 7.31 -37.41
C GLU A 36 -11.92 6.68 -36.03
N HIS A 37 -10.75 6.82 -35.40
CA HIS A 37 -10.54 6.36 -34.03
C HIS A 37 -11.53 7.02 -33.06
N ILE A 38 -11.64 8.35 -33.09
CA ILE A 38 -12.53 9.10 -32.20
C ILE A 38 -13.99 8.74 -32.45
N LYS A 39 -14.38 8.51 -33.71
CA LYS A 39 -15.72 8.09 -34.10
C LYS A 39 -16.01 6.60 -33.84
N SER A 40 -14.99 5.80 -33.56
CA SER A 40 -15.14 4.37 -33.34
C SER A 40 -16.04 4.08 -32.13
N LYS A 41 -16.87 3.04 -32.24
CA LYS A 41 -17.76 2.57 -31.16
C LYS A 41 -16.96 2.19 -29.91
N GLY A 42 -15.75 1.64 -30.09
CA GLY A 42 -14.86 1.27 -28.98
C GLY A 42 -14.38 2.48 -28.16
N HIS A 43 -14.11 3.62 -28.83
CA HIS A 43 -13.72 4.85 -28.16
C HIS A 43 -14.87 5.43 -27.33
N HIS A 44 -16.08 5.46 -27.88
CA HIS A 44 -17.27 5.96 -27.19
C HIS A 44 -17.63 5.12 -25.95
N GLN A 45 -17.53 3.79 -26.06
CA GLN A 45 -17.82 2.89 -24.95
C GLN A 45 -16.83 3.07 -23.79
N MET A 46 -15.53 3.19 -24.09
CA MET A 46 -14.50 3.44 -23.08
C MET A 46 -14.58 4.85 -22.48
N LYS A 47 -14.94 5.86 -23.29
CA LYS A 47 -15.19 7.22 -22.83
C LYS A 47 -16.33 7.28 -21.81
N ALA A 48 -17.42 6.53 -22.05
CA ALA A 48 -18.52 6.41 -21.10
C ALA A 48 -18.15 5.60 -19.83
N GLY A 49 -17.25 4.61 -19.95
CA GLY A 49 -16.83 3.74 -18.84
C GLY A 49 -15.78 4.35 -17.88
N LYS A 50 -14.97 5.31 -18.35
CA LYS A 50 -13.87 5.90 -17.57
C LYS A 50 -14.27 6.56 -16.26
N SER A 51 -15.47 7.12 -16.17
CA SER A 51 -15.99 7.75 -14.95
C SER A 51 -16.04 6.77 -13.77
N LYS A 52 -16.36 5.49 -14.01
CA LYS A 52 -16.41 4.47 -12.95
C LYS A 52 -15.03 3.92 -12.56
N GLN A 53 -14.09 3.89 -13.50
CA GLN A 53 -12.75 3.34 -13.29
C GLN A 53 -11.77 4.36 -12.69
N GLN A 54 -11.96 5.66 -12.98
CA GLN A 54 -11.19 6.75 -12.36
C GLN A 54 -11.38 6.79 -10.85
N PHE A 55 -12.61 6.64 -10.34
CA PHE A 55 -12.87 6.65 -8.90
C PHE A 55 -12.09 5.56 -8.14
N PHE A 56 -11.98 4.36 -8.72
CA PHE A 56 -11.24 3.25 -8.14
C PHE A 56 -9.72 3.47 -8.20
N GLN A 57 -9.20 3.96 -9.34
CA GLN A 57 -7.76 4.26 -9.46
C GLN A 57 -7.32 5.45 -8.61
N GLU A 58 -8.15 6.48 -8.47
CA GLU A 58 -7.88 7.64 -7.62
C GLU A 58 -7.90 7.24 -6.14
N THR A 59 -8.80 6.35 -5.73
CA THR A 59 -8.82 5.80 -4.37
C THR A 59 -7.55 4.98 -4.08
N LEU A 60 -7.12 4.11 -4.99
CA LEU A 60 -5.90 3.32 -4.83
C LEU A 60 -4.63 4.19 -4.83
N LYS A 61 -4.55 5.19 -5.71
CA LYS A 61 -3.43 6.15 -5.71
C LYS A 61 -3.38 6.96 -4.42
N LYS A 62 -4.53 7.41 -3.91
CA LYS A 62 -4.63 8.13 -2.63
C LYS A 62 -4.26 7.24 -1.43
N MET A 63 -4.47 5.92 -1.51
CA MET A 63 -3.99 4.96 -0.50
C MET A 63 -2.47 4.74 -0.56
N GLN A 64 -1.84 4.88 -1.74
CA GLN A 64 -0.39 4.71 -1.91
C GLN A 64 0.42 5.99 -1.70
N SER A 65 -0.18 7.17 -1.90
CA SER A 65 0.52 8.47 -1.83
C SER A 65 0.40 9.19 -0.49
N ASN A 66 -0.39 8.67 0.46
CA ASN A 66 -0.42 9.24 1.79
C ASN A 66 0.80 8.71 2.55
N SER A 67 1.73 9.61 2.92
CA SER A 67 2.56 9.38 4.10
C SER A 67 1.61 8.99 5.23
N ILE A 68 1.60 7.71 5.62
CA ILE A 68 0.72 7.22 6.66
C ILE A 68 1.17 7.91 7.94
N GLU A 69 0.45 8.95 8.36
CA GLU A 69 0.63 9.52 9.68
C GLU A 69 0.27 8.42 10.69
N PHE A 70 1.28 7.91 11.38
CA PHE A 70 1.10 6.99 12.48
C PHE A 70 0.72 7.82 13.70
N ASP A 71 -0.34 7.40 14.39
CA ASP A 71 -0.63 7.97 15.70
C ASP A 71 0.53 7.60 16.65
N GLU A 72 1.24 8.62 17.14
CA GLU A 72 2.44 8.48 17.96
C GLU A 72 2.15 7.67 19.23
N PHE A 73 0.99 7.91 19.84
CA PHE A 73 0.59 7.19 21.05
C PHE A 73 0.38 5.70 20.79
N ASN A 74 -0.36 5.32 19.75
CA ASN A 74 -0.58 3.91 19.42
C ASN A 74 0.70 3.23 18.95
N LEU A 75 1.63 3.97 18.33
CA LEU A 75 2.95 3.47 17.98
C LEU A 75 3.77 3.12 19.23
N ASP A 76 3.87 4.04 20.18
CA ASP A 76 4.60 3.83 21.42
C ASP A 76 3.92 2.80 22.33
N LEU A 77 2.59 2.77 22.37
CA LEU A 77 1.84 1.72 23.06
C LEU A 77 2.17 0.34 22.49
N CYS A 78 2.13 0.19 21.16
CA CYS A 78 2.49 -1.07 20.49
C CYS A 78 3.92 -1.47 20.83
N ARG A 79 4.86 -0.51 20.76
CA ARG A 79 6.27 -0.72 21.09
C ARG A 79 6.45 -1.18 22.54
N ALA A 80 5.78 -0.54 23.49
CA ALA A 80 5.86 -0.88 24.91
C ALA A 80 5.38 -2.32 25.18
N PHE A 81 4.27 -2.73 24.54
CA PHE A 81 3.76 -4.10 24.66
C PHE A 81 4.75 -5.13 24.11
N LEU A 82 5.28 -4.89 22.91
CA LEU A 82 6.25 -5.79 22.26
C LEU A 82 7.53 -5.92 23.09
N GLN A 83 8.10 -4.80 23.54
CA GLN A 83 9.33 -4.79 24.36
C GLN A 83 9.13 -5.43 25.73
N SER A 84 7.92 -5.30 26.30
CA SER A 84 7.56 -5.94 27.57
C SER A 84 7.16 -7.41 27.43
N LYS A 85 7.22 -7.97 26.21
CA LYS A 85 6.75 -9.34 25.89
C LYS A 85 5.27 -9.56 26.26
N ILE A 86 4.46 -8.51 26.23
CA ILE A 86 3.03 -8.56 26.49
C ILE A 86 2.30 -8.77 25.17
N PRO A 87 1.49 -9.83 25.02
CA PRO A 87 0.70 -10.05 23.81
C PRO A 87 -0.25 -8.88 23.54
N LEU A 88 -0.28 -8.38 22.30
CA LEU A 88 -1.22 -7.34 21.87
C LEU A 88 -2.70 -7.76 21.98
N SER A 89 -2.99 -9.07 22.11
CA SER A 89 -4.33 -9.55 22.39
C SER A 89 -4.90 -8.97 23.69
N LYS A 90 -4.05 -8.64 24.67
CA LYS A 90 -4.48 -8.05 25.95
C LYS A 90 -5.06 -6.65 25.80
N ILE A 91 -4.74 -5.92 24.73
CA ILE A 91 -5.32 -4.59 24.45
C ILE A 91 -6.81 -4.66 24.13
N ASN A 92 -7.31 -5.80 23.63
CA ASN A 92 -8.73 -5.97 23.34
C ASN A 92 -9.58 -6.23 24.58
N GLU A 93 -8.95 -6.46 25.74
CA GLU A 93 -9.66 -6.64 27.00
C GLU A 93 -10.20 -5.27 27.46
N GLU A 94 -11.52 -5.13 27.50
CA GLU A 94 -12.22 -3.88 27.86
C GLU A 94 -11.72 -3.24 29.17
N PRO A 95 -11.40 -3.97 30.25
CA PRO A 95 -10.85 -3.36 31.45
C PRO A 95 -9.53 -2.63 31.22
N LEU A 96 -8.62 -3.23 30.44
CA LEU A 96 -7.31 -2.64 30.15
C LEU A 96 -7.45 -1.47 29.18
N LYS A 97 -8.23 -1.68 28.11
CA LYS A 97 -8.49 -0.66 27.10
C LYS A 97 -9.17 0.57 27.72
N GLY A 98 -10.26 0.36 28.47
CA GLY A 98 -11.00 1.42 29.14
C GLY A 98 -10.15 2.15 30.18
N PHE A 99 -9.27 1.44 30.90
CA PHE A 99 -8.30 2.07 31.80
C PHE A 99 -7.35 3.01 31.03
N LEU A 100 -6.74 2.51 29.95
CA LEU A 100 -5.80 3.30 29.15
C LEU A 100 -6.50 4.51 28.52
N GLU A 101 -7.66 4.34 27.89
CA GLU A 101 -8.40 5.42 27.25
C GLU A 101 -8.87 6.47 28.27
N LYS A 102 -9.31 6.04 29.46
CA LYS A 102 -9.74 6.94 30.55
C LYS A 102 -8.62 7.87 31.01
N TRP A 103 -7.43 7.33 31.26
CA TRP A 103 -6.33 8.10 31.85
C TRP A 103 -5.49 8.85 30.82
N THR A 104 -5.34 8.29 29.61
CA THR A 104 -4.57 8.94 28.55
C THR A 104 -5.38 9.95 27.74
N LYS A 105 -6.72 9.86 27.79
CA LYS A 105 -7.67 10.60 26.94
C LYS A 105 -7.39 10.40 25.44
N LYS A 106 -6.67 9.33 25.08
CA LYS A 106 -6.38 8.94 23.71
C LYS A 106 -7.10 7.65 23.38
N LYS A 107 -7.51 7.51 22.12
CA LYS A 107 -8.15 6.28 21.64
C LYS A 107 -7.11 5.18 21.47
N VAL A 108 -7.40 4.02 22.01
CA VAL A 108 -6.55 2.82 21.85
C VAL A 108 -7.11 2.00 20.70
N PHE A 109 -6.26 1.72 19.71
CA PHE A 109 -6.65 0.88 18.59
C PHE A 109 -6.71 -0.60 18.97
N ASP A 110 -7.55 -1.33 18.26
CA ASP A 110 -7.70 -2.76 18.45
C ASP A 110 -6.45 -3.53 17.99
N ARG A 111 -6.32 -4.76 18.48
CA ARG A 111 -5.24 -5.70 18.12
C ARG A 111 -5.01 -5.76 16.61
N THR A 112 -6.06 -5.84 15.79
CA THR A 112 -5.92 -6.04 14.34
C THR A 112 -5.29 -4.82 13.70
N THR A 113 -5.73 -3.63 14.09
CA THR A 113 -5.16 -2.36 13.63
C THR A 113 -3.70 -2.20 14.08
N LEU A 114 -3.40 -2.49 15.36
CA LEU A 114 -2.04 -2.44 15.88
C LEU A 114 -1.12 -3.44 15.18
N GLN A 115 -1.59 -4.67 14.95
CA GLN A 115 -0.82 -5.72 14.31
C GLN A 115 -0.57 -5.43 12.82
N GLY A 116 -1.61 -5.04 12.08
CA GLY A 116 -1.51 -4.82 10.64
C GLY A 116 -0.67 -3.59 10.28
N ARG A 117 -0.73 -2.52 11.10
CA ARG A 117 -0.06 -1.25 10.77
C ARG A 117 1.21 -0.99 11.59
N TYR A 118 1.17 -1.22 12.90
CA TYR A 118 2.20 -0.71 13.82
C TYR A 118 3.29 -1.72 14.14
N VAL A 119 3.00 -3.03 14.11
CA VAL A 119 4.00 -4.07 14.37
C VAL A 119 5.07 -4.08 13.27
N ASN A 120 4.68 -3.99 12.00
CA ASN A 120 5.63 -3.97 10.89
C ASN A 120 6.60 -2.78 11.01
N LYS A 121 6.08 -1.59 11.32
CA LYS A 121 6.91 -0.40 11.55
C LYS A 121 7.94 -0.62 12.66
N ASN A 122 7.51 -1.10 13.82
CA ASN A 122 8.42 -1.39 14.94
C ASN A 122 9.47 -2.46 14.59
N PHE A 123 9.08 -3.49 13.83
CA PHE A 123 9.99 -4.53 13.36
C PHE A 123 11.06 -3.95 12.44
N MET A 124 10.67 -3.15 11.45
CA MET A 124 11.62 -2.54 10.52
C MET A 124 12.59 -1.59 11.24
N GLU A 125 12.10 -0.74 12.14
CA GLU A 125 12.97 0.12 12.97
C GLU A 125 13.95 -0.70 13.83
N THR A 126 13.52 -1.84 14.36
CA THR A 126 14.38 -2.71 15.17
C THR A 126 15.42 -3.40 14.30
N LYS A 127 15.01 -3.89 13.13
CA LYS A 127 15.90 -4.50 12.14
C LYS A 127 16.98 -3.51 11.70
N GLU A 128 16.61 -2.27 11.38
CA GLU A 128 17.55 -1.21 11.01
C GLU A 128 18.55 -0.94 12.13
N LYS A 129 18.10 -0.85 13.39
CA LYS A 129 18.99 -0.71 14.55
C LYS A 129 19.96 -1.87 14.71
N ILE A 130 19.52 -3.10 14.44
CA ILE A 130 20.40 -4.28 14.49
C ILE A 130 21.44 -4.20 13.37
N ILE A 131 21.04 -3.84 12.16
CA ILE A 131 21.95 -3.69 11.02
C ILE A 131 22.97 -2.57 11.29
N GLU A 132 22.51 -1.41 11.77
CA GLU A 132 23.37 -0.28 12.12
C GLU A 132 24.42 -0.67 13.18
N LYS A 133 23.99 -1.36 14.25
CA LYS A 133 24.89 -1.86 15.30
C LYS A 133 25.87 -2.92 14.82
N THR A 134 25.46 -3.74 13.85
CA THR A 134 26.29 -4.79 13.27
C THR A 134 27.31 -4.20 12.29
N GLY A 135 27.01 -3.07 11.66
CA GLY A 135 27.88 -2.44 10.67
C GLY A 135 28.19 -3.39 9.52
N ASN A 136 29.48 -3.56 9.21
CA ASN A 136 29.96 -4.43 8.13
C ASN A 136 30.46 -5.81 8.63
N HIS A 137 30.10 -6.19 9.86
CA HIS A 137 30.50 -7.47 10.44
C HIS A 137 29.64 -8.62 9.88
N PRO A 138 30.24 -9.80 9.65
CA PRO A 138 29.48 -10.97 9.18
C PRO A 138 28.46 -11.42 10.26
N LEU A 139 27.23 -11.68 9.83
CA LEU A 139 26.17 -12.24 10.66
C LEU A 139 26.14 -13.76 10.52
N ALA A 140 26.09 -14.46 11.65
CA ALA A 140 25.81 -15.89 11.70
C ALA A 140 24.42 -16.09 12.31
N PHE A 141 23.60 -16.93 11.67
CA PHE A 141 22.29 -17.34 12.18
C PHE A 141 22.35 -18.82 12.51
N ILE A 142 21.98 -19.17 13.75
CA ILE A 142 21.80 -20.55 14.18
C ILE A 142 20.31 -20.80 14.18
N LEU A 143 19.87 -21.78 13.40
CA LEU A 143 18.48 -22.20 13.36
C LEU A 143 18.30 -23.36 14.34
N ASP A 144 17.47 -23.16 15.36
CA ASP A 144 17.08 -24.22 16.30
C ASP A 144 15.71 -24.76 15.90
N GLU A 145 15.66 -25.98 15.40
CA GLU A 145 14.40 -26.64 15.07
C GLU A 145 13.87 -27.35 16.32
N THR A 146 12.76 -26.85 16.86
CA THR A 146 12.06 -27.49 17.96
C THR A 146 10.83 -28.23 17.42
N GLN A 147 10.68 -29.49 17.84
CA GLN A 147 9.50 -30.29 17.53
C GLN A 147 8.53 -30.15 18.70
N ASP A 148 7.28 -29.75 18.41
CA ASP A 148 6.27 -29.70 19.45
C ASP A 148 5.81 -31.11 19.88
N GLU A 149 5.13 -31.20 21.02
CA GLU A 149 4.62 -32.45 21.58
C GLU A 149 3.62 -33.17 20.65
N CYS A 150 3.07 -32.45 19.65
CA CYS A 150 2.19 -32.98 18.60
C CYS A 150 2.94 -33.44 17.34
N GLY A 151 4.27 -33.36 17.31
CA GLY A 151 5.09 -33.73 16.15
C GLY A 151 5.01 -32.73 15.00
N LYS A 152 4.48 -31.53 15.20
CA LYS A 152 4.55 -30.44 14.22
C LYS A 152 5.87 -29.71 14.39
N LEU A 153 6.56 -29.53 13.27
CA LEU A 153 7.73 -28.67 13.17
C LEU A 153 7.25 -27.22 13.26
N SER A 154 7.54 -26.56 14.37
CA SER A 154 7.36 -25.11 14.51
C SER A 154 8.75 -24.48 14.49
N SER A 155 9.20 -24.07 13.32
CA SER A 155 10.38 -23.21 13.23
C SER A 155 10.05 -21.86 13.87
N THR A 156 10.60 -21.63 15.07
CA THR A 156 10.49 -20.34 15.74
C THR A 156 11.69 -19.50 15.29
N LEU A 157 11.45 -18.53 14.41
CA LEU A 157 12.43 -17.51 13.99
C LEU A 157 12.46 -16.33 14.95
#